data_AF-R2RDQ7-F1
#
_entry.id   AF-R2RDQ7-F1
#
_cell.length_a   1.000
_cell.length_b   1.000
_cell.length_c   1.000
_cell.angle_alpha   90.00
_cell.angle_beta   90.00
_cell.angle_gamma   90.00
#
_symmetry.space_group_name_H-M   'P 1'
#
loop_
_entity.id
_entity.type
_entity.pdbx_description
1 polymer ?
#
loop_
_entity_poly.entity_id
_entity_poly.type
_entity_poly.pdbx_seq_one_letter_code
_entity_poly.pdbx_strand_id
1 'polypeptide(L)'
;MAEKTLEEYKKENERLRLEIQLLKRPVERITQNTLFKDVAFSDTDVLQTNQKHQITKNVKEWNDLPFTRIYTLNPQNHGIVRNESTHYNVSNHAIHDSLRKLSLAVVGATKNTDLVMKEYMIVRDTYQALKNLFLQKYDERLMQLDRDKSTEVQLNEDS
;
A
#
# COMPACT_ATOMS: atom_id res chain seq x y z
N MET A 1 3.02 8.97 -51.85
CA MET A 1 2.45 8.59 -50.55
C MET A 1 1.48 7.46 -50.80
N ALA A 2 1.64 6.30 -50.17
CA ALA A 2 0.69 5.20 -50.31
C ALA A 2 -0.61 5.58 -49.61
N GLU A 3 -1.72 5.60 -50.35
CA GLU A 3 -3.05 5.82 -49.78
C GLU A 3 -3.45 4.56 -49.00
N LYS A 4 -3.87 4.76 -47.75
CA LYS A 4 -4.43 3.69 -46.93
C LYS A 4 -5.66 3.10 -47.63
N THR A 5 -5.81 1.80 -47.53
CA THR A 5 -6.99 1.10 -48.02
C THR A 5 -8.22 1.47 -47.18
N LEU A 6 -9.41 1.35 -47.76
CA LEU A 6 -10.68 1.60 -47.05
C LEU A 6 -10.81 0.80 -45.74
N GLU A 7 -10.20 -0.39 -45.72
CA GLU A 7 -10.23 -1.30 -44.58
C GLU A 7 -9.29 -0.84 -43.45
N GLU A 8 -8.14 -0.26 -43.79
CA GLU A 8 -7.24 0.40 -42.85
C GLU A 8 -7.90 1.65 -42.23
N TYR A 9 -8.62 2.44 -43.03
CA TYR A 9 -9.38 3.58 -42.51
C TYR A 9 -10.49 3.16 -41.55
N LYS A 10 -11.16 2.03 -41.79
CA LYS A 10 -12.19 1.51 -40.87
C LYS A 10 -11.57 1.07 -39.54
N LYS A 11 -10.45 0.34 -39.57
CA LYS A 11 -9.73 -0.09 -38.37
C LYS A 11 -9.20 1.10 -37.56
N GLU A 12 -8.66 2.11 -38.24
CA GLU A 12 -8.15 3.32 -37.59
C GLU A 12 -9.28 4.13 -36.94
N ASN A 13 -10.42 4.28 -37.62
CA ASN A 13 -11.60 4.93 -37.04
C ASN A 13 -12.16 4.17 -35.84
N GLU A 14 -12.16 2.84 -35.87
CA GLU A 14 -12.59 2.03 -34.73
C GLU A 14 -11.64 2.17 -33.54
N ARG A 15 -10.33 2.16 -33.78
CA ARG A 15 -9.31 2.44 -32.75
C ARG A 15 -9.50 3.82 -32.12
N LEU A 16 -9.67 4.87 -32.93
CA LEU A 16 -9.89 6.23 -32.45
C LEU A 16 -11.19 6.35 -31.66
N ARG A 17 -12.26 5.66 -32.07
CA ARG A 17 -13.51 5.59 -31.30
C ARG A 17 -13.29 4.96 -29.93
N LEU A 18 -12.55 3.85 -29.85
CA LEU A 18 -12.21 3.21 -28.58
C LEU A 18 -11.40 4.13 -27.68
N GLU A 19 -10.40 4.82 -28.24
CA GLU A 19 -9.55 5.76 -27.52
C GLU A 19 -10.34 6.96 -26.98
N ILE A 20 -11.21 7.55 -27.80
CA ILE A 20 -12.15 8.60 -27.37
C ILE A 20 -13.08 8.07 -26.27
N GLN A 21 -13.56 6.83 -26.37
CA GLN A 21 -14.46 6.24 -25.38
C GLN A 21 -13.75 5.96 -24.05
N LEU A 22 -12.47 5.58 -24.09
CA LEU A 22 -11.60 5.45 -22.91
C LEU A 22 -11.31 6.80 -22.28
N LEU A 23 -11.06 7.85 -23.08
CA LEU A 23 -10.88 9.23 -22.62
C LEU A 23 -12.17 9.85 -22.06
N LYS A 24 -13.34 9.41 -22.56
CA LYS A 24 -14.67 9.83 -22.09
C LYS A 24 -15.15 9.09 -20.85
N ARG A 25 -14.43 8.06 -20.36
CA ARG A 25 -14.70 7.54 -19.01
C ARG A 25 -14.60 8.73 -18.05
N PRO A 26 -15.58 8.92 -17.15
CA PRO A 26 -15.44 9.95 -16.14
C PRO A 26 -14.16 9.64 -15.38
N VAL A 27 -13.13 10.46 -15.58
CA VAL A 27 -12.01 10.52 -14.65
C VAL A 27 -12.70 10.83 -13.33
N GLU A 28 -12.76 9.86 -12.41
CA GLU A 28 -13.31 10.11 -11.08
C GLU A 28 -12.60 11.37 -10.58
N ARG A 29 -13.34 12.49 -10.51
CA ARG A 29 -12.72 13.76 -10.14
C ARG A 29 -12.23 13.56 -8.73
N ILE A 30 -10.92 13.70 -8.53
CA ILE A 30 -10.34 13.68 -7.20
C ILE A 30 -10.96 14.85 -6.45
N THR A 31 -11.66 14.54 -5.37
CA THR A 31 -12.28 15.51 -4.46
C THR A 31 -11.60 15.39 -3.11
N GLN A 32 -11.88 16.34 -2.21
CA GLN A 32 -11.41 16.27 -0.82
C GLN A 32 -11.81 14.95 -0.13
N ASN A 33 -12.98 14.40 -0.49
CA ASN A 33 -13.50 13.14 0.09
C ASN A 33 -12.92 11.88 -0.57
N THR A 34 -12.51 11.97 -1.83
CA THR A 34 -11.95 10.84 -2.58
C THR A 34 -10.43 10.88 -2.73
N LEU A 35 -9.78 11.87 -2.11
CA LEU A 35 -8.36 12.19 -2.29
C LEU A 35 -7.43 10.98 -2.13
N PHE A 36 -7.70 10.13 -1.13
CA PHE A 36 -6.88 8.95 -0.82
C PHE A 36 -7.56 7.62 -1.13
N LYS A 37 -8.80 7.62 -1.67
CA LYS A 37 -9.65 6.42 -1.76
C LYS A 37 -8.95 5.23 -2.44
N ASP A 38 -8.24 5.49 -3.53
CA ASP A 38 -7.61 4.42 -4.34
C ASP A 38 -6.13 4.18 -3.99
N VAL A 39 -5.52 5.09 -3.23
CA VAL A 39 -4.09 5.02 -2.89
C VAL A 39 -3.86 4.64 -1.42
N ALA A 40 -4.93 4.61 -0.62
CA ALA A 40 -4.87 4.38 0.81
C ALA A 40 -4.02 3.14 1.15
N PHE A 41 -3.22 3.29 2.21
CA PHE A 41 -2.55 2.18 2.87
C PHE A 41 -3.59 1.16 3.34
N SER A 42 -3.42 -0.09 2.95
CA SER A 42 -4.40 -1.16 3.10
C SER A 42 -3.78 -2.42 3.70
N ASP A 43 -4.64 -3.30 4.20
CA ASP A 43 -4.26 -4.62 4.71
C ASP A 43 -3.57 -5.47 3.62
N THR A 44 -3.97 -5.30 2.35
CA THR A 44 -3.36 -6.00 1.21
C THR A 44 -1.91 -5.61 1.00
N ASP A 45 -1.56 -4.32 1.17
CA ASP A 45 -0.17 -3.87 1.01
C ASP A 45 0.75 -4.57 2.03
N VAL A 46 0.29 -4.68 3.27
CA VAL A 46 1.04 -5.32 4.35
C VAL A 46 1.10 -6.83 4.18
N LEU A 47 -0.01 -7.45 3.79
CA LEU A 47 -0.08 -8.88 3.52
C LEU A 47 0.93 -9.29 2.44
N GLN A 48 0.99 -8.55 1.34
CA GLN A 48 1.92 -8.83 0.24
C GLN A 48 3.38 -8.80 0.71
N THR A 49 3.75 -7.84 1.55
CA THR A 49 5.09 -7.79 2.15
C THR A 49 5.31 -8.95 3.11
N ASN A 50 4.38 -9.17 4.06
CA ASN A 50 4.49 -10.24 5.07
C ASN A 50 4.64 -11.64 4.45
N GLN A 51 4.00 -11.93 3.31
CA GLN A 51 4.07 -13.23 2.65
C GLN A 51 5.43 -13.57 2.04
N LYS A 52 6.31 -12.57 1.84
CA LYS A 52 7.67 -12.78 1.33
C LYS A 52 8.63 -13.33 2.39
N HIS A 53 8.33 -13.15 3.67
CA HIS A 53 9.27 -13.34 4.77
C HIS A 53 8.87 -14.48 5.70
N GLN A 54 9.82 -15.34 6.07
CA GLN A 54 9.54 -16.54 6.88
C GLN A 54 9.08 -16.18 8.30
N ILE A 55 9.62 -15.10 8.87
CA ILE A 55 9.29 -14.62 10.20
C ILE A 55 7.82 -14.24 10.35
N THR A 56 7.18 -13.77 9.28
CA THR A 56 5.77 -13.35 9.26
C THR A 56 4.85 -14.34 8.57
N LYS A 57 5.32 -15.13 7.61
CA LYS A 57 4.48 -16.03 6.79
C LYS A 57 3.74 -17.09 7.60
N ASN A 58 4.32 -17.53 8.71
CA ASN A 58 3.73 -18.51 9.61
C ASN A 58 2.94 -17.88 10.77
N VAL A 59 2.97 -16.56 10.90
CA VAL A 59 2.12 -15.84 11.85
C VAL A 59 0.70 -15.86 11.29
N LYS A 60 -0.25 -16.25 12.13
CA LYS A 60 -1.67 -16.28 11.77
C LYS A 60 -2.44 -15.29 12.62
N GLU A 61 -3.45 -14.67 12.02
CA GLU A 61 -4.48 -13.92 12.74
C GLU A 61 -5.55 -14.87 13.29
N TRP A 62 -6.59 -14.27 13.87
CA TRP A 62 -7.78 -15.00 14.32
C TRP A 62 -8.37 -15.85 13.18
N ASN A 63 -8.84 -17.05 13.50
CA ASN A 63 -9.37 -18.04 12.55
C ASN A 63 -8.41 -18.45 11.42
N ASP A 64 -7.11 -18.56 11.71
CA ASP A 64 -6.09 -18.97 10.75
C ASP A 64 -5.95 -18.06 9.53
N LEU A 65 -6.47 -16.82 9.60
CA LEU A 65 -6.36 -15.85 8.51
C LEU A 65 -4.90 -15.40 8.33
N PRO A 66 -4.49 -15.05 7.09
CA PRO A 66 -3.16 -14.52 6.83
C PRO A 66 -2.87 -13.25 7.64
N PHE A 67 -1.63 -13.08 8.10
CA PHE A 67 -1.23 -11.92 8.88
C PHE A 67 -1.10 -10.65 8.04
N THR A 68 -1.98 -9.68 8.30
CA THR A 68 -2.14 -8.42 7.55
C THR A 68 -1.64 -7.18 8.32
N ARG A 69 -1.01 -7.37 9.49
CA ARG A 69 -0.52 -6.29 10.35
C ARG A 69 0.99 -6.11 10.28
N ILE A 70 1.48 -4.97 10.77
CA ILE A 70 2.90 -4.72 10.94
C ILE A 70 3.44 -5.57 12.08
N TYR A 71 4.40 -6.43 11.74
CA TYR A 71 5.02 -7.37 12.67
C TYR A 71 5.86 -6.68 13.74
N THR A 72 5.56 -6.93 15.01
CA THR A 72 6.38 -6.51 16.15
C THR A 72 7.17 -7.68 16.75
N LEU A 73 8.41 -7.39 17.14
CA LEU A 73 9.24 -8.30 17.94
C LEU A 73 8.84 -8.33 19.41
N ASN A 74 8.16 -7.29 19.88
CA ASN A 74 7.67 -7.19 21.25
C ASN A 74 6.15 -7.42 21.25
N PRO A 75 5.71 -8.69 21.36
CA PRO A 75 4.30 -9.00 21.33
C PRO A 75 3.57 -8.42 22.53
N GLN A 76 2.37 -7.89 22.31
CA GLN A 76 1.49 -7.46 23.40
C GLN A 76 0.47 -8.54 23.73
N ASN A 77 0.39 -8.90 25.01
CA ASN A 77 -0.71 -9.72 25.51
C ASN A 77 -1.98 -8.87 25.55
N HIS A 78 -2.77 -8.89 24.49
CA HIS A 78 -4.13 -8.35 24.52
C HIS A 78 -4.99 -9.27 25.39
N GLY A 79 -5.05 -8.98 26.69
CA GLY A 79 -5.62 -9.83 27.75
C GLY A 79 -7.13 -10.11 27.68
N ILE A 80 -7.77 -9.89 26.54
CA ILE A 80 -9.24 -9.95 26.37
C ILE A 80 -9.66 -11.09 25.41
N VAL A 81 -8.83 -11.48 24.43
CA VAL A 81 -9.24 -12.45 23.39
C VAL A 81 -8.24 -13.60 23.28
N ARG A 82 -8.70 -14.83 23.54
CA ARG A 82 -7.95 -16.04 23.17
C ARG A 82 -7.81 -16.08 21.65
N ASN A 83 -6.59 -16.22 21.13
CA ASN A 83 -6.23 -16.39 19.70
C ASN A 83 -6.13 -15.12 18.84
N GLU A 84 -5.97 -13.92 19.41
CA GLU A 84 -5.44 -12.80 18.62
C GLU A 84 -3.92 -12.88 18.53
N SER A 85 -3.37 -12.64 17.32
CA SER A 85 -1.91 -12.55 17.16
C SER A 85 -1.39 -11.39 17.99
N THR A 86 -0.54 -11.69 18.97
CA THR A 86 0.09 -10.68 19.83
C THR A 86 1.18 -9.90 19.10
N HIS A 87 1.50 -10.27 17.85
CA HIS A 87 2.60 -9.73 17.06
C HIS A 87 2.26 -8.47 16.25
N TYR A 88 1.33 -7.64 16.72
CA TYR A 88 1.15 -6.28 16.20
C TYR A 88 0.83 -5.29 17.31
N ASN A 89 1.39 -4.07 17.21
CA ASN A 89 1.10 -2.96 18.13
C ASN A 89 0.61 -1.71 17.40
N VAL A 90 0.64 -1.73 16.07
CA VAL A 90 0.30 -0.58 15.22
C VAL A 90 -0.73 -1.05 14.21
N SER A 91 -1.86 -0.34 14.13
CA SER A 91 -2.90 -0.63 13.15
C SER A 91 -2.59 0.01 11.79
N ASN A 92 -3.06 -0.62 10.72
CA ASN A 92 -2.91 -0.08 9.37
C ASN A 92 -3.64 1.26 9.21
N HIS A 93 -4.72 1.47 9.98
CA HIS A 93 -5.41 2.76 10.05
C HIS A 93 -4.53 3.87 10.64
N ALA A 94 -3.78 3.59 11.72
CA ALA A 94 -2.87 4.56 12.32
C ALA A 94 -1.74 4.96 11.36
N ILE A 95 -1.24 4.00 10.58
CA ILE A 95 -0.24 4.24 9.52
C ILE A 95 -0.85 5.10 8.41
N HIS A 96 -2.03 4.72 7.91
CA HIS A 96 -2.77 5.49 6.91
C HIS A 96 -2.94 6.96 7.34
N ASP A 97 -3.41 7.20 8.56
CA ASP A 97 -3.64 8.55 9.08
C ASP A 97 -2.34 9.34 9.25
N SER A 98 -1.25 8.68 9.67
CA SER A 98 0.07 9.30 9.79
C SER A 98 0.61 9.73 8.42
N LEU A 99 0.54 8.85 7.43
CA LEU A 99 0.91 9.16 6.04
C LEU A 99 0.07 10.33 5.50
N ARG A 100 -1.25 10.29 5.72
CA ARG A 100 -2.18 11.34 5.32
C ARG A 100 -1.80 12.70 5.90
N LYS A 101 -1.51 12.76 7.20
CA LYS A 101 -1.11 13.99 7.90
C LYS A 101 0.21 14.55 7.37
N LEU A 102 1.21 13.69 7.15
CA LEU A 102 2.49 14.12 6.57
C LEU A 102 2.32 14.67 5.15
N SER A 103 1.51 14.02 4.33
CA SER A 103 1.22 14.49 2.96
C SER A 103 0.53 15.85 2.93
N LEU A 104 -0.42 16.10 3.84
CA LEU A 104 -1.08 17.39 3.96
C LEU A 104 -0.13 18.49 4.45
N ALA A 105 0.77 18.16 5.37
CA ALA A 105 1.73 19.11 5.92
C ALA A 105 2.68 19.70 4.87
N VAL A 106 2.98 18.96 3.79
CA VAL A 106 3.82 19.45 2.67
C VAL A 106 3.24 20.69 2.00
N VAL A 107 1.92 20.86 2.00
CA VAL A 107 1.24 22.04 1.45
C VAL A 107 0.70 22.97 2.56
N GLY A 108 1.13 22.78 3.80
CA GLY A 108 0.68 23.58 4.94
C GLY A 108 -0.77 23.31 5.38
N ALA A 109 -1.38 22.21 4.94
CA ALA A 109 -2.74 21.84 5.29
C ALA A 109 -2.77 20.89 6.50
N THR A 110 -3.88 20.91 7.26
CA THR A 110 -4.11 19.96 8.36
C THR A 110 -5.26 19.00 8.07
N LYS A 111 -6.18 19.42 7.21
CA LYS A 111 -7.37 18.66 6.79
C LYS A 111 -7.52 18.74 5.28
N ASN A 112 -8.22 17.77 4.70
CA ASN A 112 -8.51 17.75 3.26
C ASN A 112 -9.34 18.98 2.82
N THR A 113 -10.15 19.54 3.73
CA THR A 113 -10.96 20.74 3.51
C THR A 113 -10.13 21.99 3.28
N ASP A 114 -8.90 22.01 3.78
CA ASP A 114 -7.99 23.16 3.68
C ASP A 114 -7.34 23.24 2.29
N LEU A 115 -7.41 22.14 1.52
CA LEU A 115 -6.76 22.02 0.22
C LEU A 115 -7.52 22.74 -0.88
N VAL A 116 -6.77 23.38 -1.77
CA VAL A 116 -7.28 23.83 -3.07
C VAL A 116 -7.00 22.78 -4.16
N MET A 117 -7.82 22.75 -5.21
CA MET A 117 -7.76 21.71 -6.28
C MET A 117 -6.34 21.49 -6.86
N LYS A 118 -5.55 22.56 -7.00
CA LYS A 118 -4.17 22.49 -7.53
C LYS A 118 -3.21 21.70 -6.63
N GLU A 119 -3.51 21.53 -5.35
CA GLU A 119 -2.68 20.84 -4.37
C GLU A 119 -3.01 19.35 -4.24
N TYR A 120 -4.17 18.90 -4.76
CA TYR A 120 -4.61 17.52 -4.58
C TYR A 120 -3.61 16.52 -5.14
N MET A 121 -3.05 16.80 -6.31
CA MET A 121 -2.03 15.93 -6.91
C MET A 121 -0.74 15.92 -6.09
N ILE A 122 -0.26 17.08 -5.63
CA ILE A 122 0.93 17.18 -4.79
C ILE A 122 0.78 16.32 -3.52
N VAL A 123 -0.37 16.43 -2.85
CA VAL A 123 -0.67 15.65 -1.64
C VAL A 123 -0.78 14.16 -1.95
N ARG A 124 -1.47 13.78 -3.04
CA ARG A 124 -1.64 12.37 -3.45
C ARG A 124 -0.31 11.72 -3.83
N ASP A 125 0.52 12.41 -4.60
CA ASP A 125 1.84 11.92 -5.02
C ASP A 125 2.78 11.79 -3.82
N THR A 126 2.75 12.77 -2.90
CA THR A 126 3.50 12.71 -1.64
C THR A 126 3.05 11.52 -0.80
N TYR A 127 1.74 11.28 -0.67
CA TYR A 127 1.21 10.12 0.05
C TYR A 127 1.73 8.81 -0.55
N GLN A 128 1.66 8.67 -1.86
CA GLN A 128 2.12 7.47 -2.54
C GLN A 128 3.62 7.25 -2.33
N ALA A 129 4.43 8.31 -2.41
CA ALA A 129 5.87 8.23 -2.16
C ALA A 129 6.19 7.78 -0.73
N LEU A 130 5.52 8.37 0.27
CA LEU A 130 5.69 7.99 1.68
C LEU A 130 5.22 6.55 1.95
N LYS A 131 4.08 6.14 1.38
CA LYS A 131 3.57 4.77 1.44
C LYS A 131 4.59 3.78 0.89
N ASN A 132 5.13 4.05 -0.30
CA ASN A 132 6.11 3.19 -0.95
C ASN A 132 7.40 3.08 -0.12
N LEU A 133 7.90 4.21 0.39
CA LEU A 133 9.08 4.24 1.25
C LEU A 133 8.87 3.46 2.54
N PHE A 134 7.70 3.60 3.18
CA PHE A 134 7.36 2.85 4.37
C PHE A 134 7.38 1.33 4.09
N LEU A 135 6.69 0.89 3.04
CA LEU A 135 6.62 -0.53 2.67
C LEU A 135 8.00 -1.10 2.33
N GLN A 136 8.83 -0.33 1.63
CA GLN A 136 10.21 -0.70 1.34
C GLN A 136 11.02 -0.88 2.62
N LYS A 137 10.97 0.09 3.55
CA LYS A 137 11.71 0.01 4.82
C LYS A 137 11.20 -1.12 5.72
N TYR A 138 9.91 -1.41 5.66
CA TYR A 138 9.33 -2.55 6.36
C TYR A 138 9.81 -3.89 5.78
N ASP A 139 9.83 -4.04 4.45
CA ASP A 139 10.36 -5.20 3.73
C ASP A 139 11.86 -5.42 4.06
N GLU A 140 12.68 -4.36 3.98
CA GLU A 140 14.10 -4.39 4.37
C GLU A 140 14.30 -4.84 5.83
N ARG A 141 13.44 -4.38 6.75
CA ARG A 141 13.48 -4.82 8.15
C ARG A 141 13.16 -6.30 8.28
N LEU A 142 12.13 -6.80 7.61
CA LEU A 142 11.79 -8.23 7.67
C LEU A 142 12.88 -9.11 7.05
N MET A 143 13.52 -8.67 5.96
CA MET A 143 14.71 -9.33 5.40
C MET A 143 15.84 -9.46 6.42
N GLN A 144 16.09 -8.40 7.21
CA GLN A 144 17.10 -8.45 8.26
C GLN A 144 16.73 -9.50 9.32
N LEU A 145 15.48 -9.49 9.78
CA LEU A 145 15.04 -10.42 10.82
C LEU A 145 15.05 -11.89 10.37
N ASP A 146 14.72 -12.16 9.10
CA ASP A 146 14.84 -13.51 8.53
C ASP A 146 16.30 -13.99 8.50
N ARG A 147 17.26 -13.09 8.21
CA ARG A 147 18.69 -13.40 8.24
C ARG A 147 19.16 -13.70 9.66
N ASP A 148 18.84 -12.83 10.61
CA ASP A 148 19.25 -12.98 12.01
C ASP A 148 18.73 -14.30 12.60
N LYS A 149 17.47 -14.64 12.34
CA LYS A 149 16.87 -15.91 12.77
C LYS A 149 17.59 -17.13 12.17
N SER A 150 18.04 -17.04 10.92
CA SER A 150 18.77 -18.14 10.27
C SER A 150 20.15 -18.36 10.90
N THR A 151 20.84 -17.27 11.30
CA THR A 151 22.15 -17.34 11.96
C THR A 151 22.04 -17.88 13.40
N GLU A 152 20.98 -17.54 14.14
CA GLU A 152 20.72 -18.11 15.47
C GLU A 152 20.49 -19.63 15.44
N VAL A 153 19.82 -20.15 14.40
CA VAL A 153 19.61 -21.61 14.26
C VAL A 153 20.93 -22.34 14.02
N GLN A 154 21.82 -21.80 13.19
CA GLN A 154 23.13 -22.42 12.90
C GLN A 154 24.03 -22.51 14.13
N LEU A 155 24.07 -21.45 14.95
CA LEU A 155 24.89 -21.43 16.17
C LEU A 155 24.41 -22.44 17.24
N ASN A 156 23.12 -22.73 17.26
CA ASN A 156 22.53 -23.68 18.21
C ASN A 156 22.61 -25.14 17.74
N GLU A 157 22.84 -25.40 16.44
CA GLU A 157 23.04 -26.75 15.88
C GLU A 157 24.51 -27.21 15.96
N ASP A 158 25.45 -26.26 16.03
CA ASP A 158 26.90 -26.51 16.13
C ASP A 158 27.44 -26.55 17.58
N SER A 159 26.58 -26.41 18.59
CA SER A 159 26.92 -26.44 20.04
C SER A 159 26.48 -27.73 20.72
#